data_AF-A0A5C8A2X2-F1
#
_entry.id   AF-A0A5C8A2X2-F1
#
_cell.length_a   1.000
_cell.length_b   1.000
_cell.length_c   1.000
_cell.angle_alpha   90.00
_cell.angle_beta   90.00
_cell.angle_gamma   90.00
#
_symmetry.space_group_name_H-M   'P 1'
#
loop_
_entity.id
_entity.type
_entity.pdbx_description
1 polymer ?
#
loop_
_entity_poly.entity_id
_entity_poly.type
_entity_poly.pdbx_seq_one_letter_code
_entity_poly.pdbx_strand_id
1 'polypeptide(L)'
;MACTCSPCAPATACTAPASRSSTKGSPLQEARSRSRGTGFFHSTPVLDSFGHMTLFGIPRLLAIMIAPLLTSYSVHGQVLVQTGLETWAFGVPDGFGGDHTTFAVDSIQQETVDVHGGAYAMALLLGEHGGGTITTTALAVNAYQFYQVRFWVKGQGQIAAGLYDGRAEHDGFSPLNTPLEVNSGTWQYVMQTVLATNSTDSAEFVFDVTALGSGSVLVLDDVTINTSPLPIPVPETIQNMQETNDPSGTSPLNSVFVRTSGVITALSPNSVFIQDGTGPWRGIEVRHTPQPEWAIGDSLLVVGSVGELGASQDPWGPTRTQLITIRYVEVRNSGNPVPPPSYVEAGDLQSEAWESVLVQVPGLECLNAPDPLELHWPTASASGNVTVDDLLYYFFPTIGALYTITGIAYSNGTTVLLPRMEADIAHYTSIAEHRSAIGSCFPNPANDHTSFIGIAGTGGCTIQLLDATGRAVRTFQLDPGQHRLELGTVPNGSYVVRILENASIWNGKLLVQH
;
A
#
# COMPACT_ATOMS: atom_id res chain seq x y z
N MET A 1 10.04 -10.52 -45.35
CA MET A 1 9.69 -11.91 -44.98
C MET A 1 8.39 -11.87 -44.23
N ALA A 2 7.33 -12.39 -44.84
CA ALA A 2 6.03 -12.59 -44.20
C ALA A 2 6.09 -13.86 -43.36
N CYS A 3 5.33 -13.91 -42.25
CA CYS A 3 4.64 -15.13 -41.84
C CYS A 3 3.46 -14.79 -40.93
N THR A 4 2.29 -15.17 -41.43
CA THR A 4 0.96 -15.27 -40.84
C THR A 4 0.87 -16.48 -39.89
N CYS A 5 -0.04 -16.43 -38.90
CA CYS A 5 -1.20 -17.33 -38.76
C CYS A 5 -1.71 -17.43 -37.32
N SER A 6 -3.00 -17.14 -37.15
CA SER A 6 -3.93 -17.68 -36.12
C SER A 6 -4.66 -18.91 -36.75
N PRO A 7 -5.70 -19.55 -36.17
CA PRO A 7 -6.20 -19.66 -34.78
C PRO A 7 -6.62 -21.12 -34.39
N CYS A 8 -7.04 -21.36 -33.14
CA CYS A 8 -8.03 -22.41 -32.83
C CYS A 8 -8.72 -22.20 -31.46
N ALA A 9 -10.02 -22.46 -31.43
CA ALA A 9 -10.93 -22.54 -30.29
C ALA A 9 -11.89 -23.74 -30.58
N PRO A 10 -12.95 -24.04 -29.81
CA PRO A 10 -13.17 -24.11 -28.35
C PRO A 10 -13.87 -25.44 -27.93
N ALA A 11 -14.17 -25.64 -26.65
CA ALA A 11 -15.27 -26.49 -26.12
C ALA A 11 -15.32 -26.41 -24.57
N THR A 12 -16.37 -26.64 -23.78
CA THR A 12 -17.85 -26.56 -23.86
C THR A 12 -18.37 -26.69 -22.40
N ALA A 13 -19.57 -26.16 -22.15
CA ALA A 13 -20.39 -26.02 -20.93
C ALA A 13 -20.67 -27.25 -20.01
N CYS A 14 -21.13 -26.95 -18.78
CA CYS A 14 -22.23 -27.60 -18.02
C CYS A 14 -22.67 -26.67 -16.85
N THR A 15 -23.77 -25.89 -16.92
CA THR A 15 -25.19 -26.14 -16.51
C THR A 15 -25.49 -26.50 -15.03
N ALA A 16 -25.94 -25.47 -14.26
CA ALA A 16 -27.19 -25.30 -13.47
C ALA A 16 -27.63 -26.36 -12.40
N PRO A 17 -28.72 -26.20 -11.57
CA PRO A 17 -29.58 -25.03 -11.26
C PRO A 17 -30.08 -24.87 -9.77
N ALA A 18 -30.74 -23.73 -9.51
CA ALA A 18 -32.00 -23.49 -8.75
C ALA A 18 -32.19 -23.74 -7.24
N SER A 19 -32.73 -22.72 -6.54
CA SER A 19 -34.14 -22.66 -6.02
C SER A 19 -34.36 -21.34 -5.22
N ARG A 20 -35.35 -20.50 -5.58
CA ARG A 20 -36.69 -20.30 -4.97
C ARG A 20 -36.67 -20.00 -3.46
N SER A 21 -37.47 -19.14 -2.84
CA SER A 21 -38.54 -18.20 -3.20
C SER A 21 -39.15 -17.65 -1.89
N SER A 22 -40.01 -16.62 -2.00
CA SER A 22 -41.16 -16.30 -1.13
C SER A 22 -40.91 -15.20 -0.07
N THR A 23 -41.40 -13.95 -0.28
CA THR A 23 -42.75 -13.37 0.07
C THR A 23 -42.93 -13.15 1.59
N LYS A 24 -43.60 -12.14 2.15
CA LYS A 24 -44.48 -11.02 1.72
C LYS A 24 -44.79 -10.21 3.00
N GLY A 25 -45.17 -8.93 2.88
CA GLY A 25 -46.29 -8.35 3.66
C GLY A 25 -45.99 -7.37 4.81
N SER A 26 -45.84 -6.09 4.48
CA SER A 26 -46.74 -4.95 4.80
C SER A 26 -47.97 -5.14 5.75
N PRO A 27 -48.65 -4.06 6.24
CA PRO A 27 -48.22 -2.67 6.54
C PRO A 27 -49.08 -1.88 7.60
N LEU A 28 -48.89 -0.54 7.66
CA LEU A 28 -49.85 0.57 8.02
C LEU A 28 -50.32 0.65 9.51
N GLN A 29 -50.64 1.79 10.16
CA GLN A 29 -50.71 3.23 9.86
C GLN A 29 -50.97 4.06 11.15
N GLU A 30 -50.74 5.38 11.05
CA GLU A 30 -51.51 6.52 11.66
C GLU A 30 -51.53 6.71 13.21
N ALA A 31 -51.66 7.91 13.80
CA ALA A 31 -51.68 9.32 13.38
C ALA A 31 -51.81 10.25 14.61
N ARG A 32 -51.27 11.48 14.52
CA ARG A 32 -51.76 12.78 15.08
C ARG A 32 -51.81 12.93 16.63
N SER A 33 -51.75 14.10 17.29
CA SER A 33 -52.04 15.52 16.99
C SER A 33 -51.29 16.43 18.02
N ARG A 34 -50.65 17.55 17.62
CA ARG A 34 -51.00 19.01 17.76
C ARG A 34 -51.27 19.59 19.17
N SER A 35 -50.49 20.62 19.56
CA SER A 35 -50.89 22.05 19.83
C SER A 35 -49.75 22.80 20.56
N ARG A 36 -49.05 23.79 19.97
CA ARG A 36 -49.29 25.27 19.90
C ARG A 36 -49.14 26.08 21.21
N GLY A 37 -48.30 27.13 21.15
CA GLY A 37 -48.33 28.39 21.95
C GLY A 37 -46.97 28.79 22.56
N THR A 38 -46.09 29.58 21.92
CA THR A 38 -45.99 31.06 21.77
C THR A 38 -45.48 31.87 22.99
N GLY A 39 -44.39 32.64 22.78
CA GLY A 39 -44.03 33.92 23.45
C GLY A 39 -42.85 33.85 24.44
N PHE A 40 -41.64 34.32 24.15
CA PHE A 40 -41.06 35.68 23.98
C PHE A 40 -40.45 36.33 25.26
N PHE A 41 -39.17 36.73 25.11
CA PHE A 41 -38.41 37.83 25.72
C PHE A 41 -37.80 37.78 27.16
N HIS A 42 -36.44 37.76 27.13
CA HIS A 42 -35.47 38.67 27.78
C HIS A 42 -34.87 38.45 29.19
N SER A 43 -33.54 38.61 29.19
CA SER A 43 -32.62 39.23 30.18
C SER A 43 -32.16 38.48 31.45
N THR A 44 -30.89 38.04 31.36
CA THR A 44 -29.75 38.21 32.29
C THR A 44 -29.69 37.47 33.65
N PRO A 45 -28.46 37.18 34.13
CA PRO A 45 -28.14 35.96 34.86
C PRO A 45 -28.05 36.16 36.39
N VAL A 46 -28.26 35.08 37.14
CA VAL A 46 -27.92 35.01 38.57
C VAL A 46 -27.26 33.66 38.85
N LEU A 47 -26.14 33.74 39.56
CA LEU A 47 -25.30 32.65 40.05
C LEU A 47 -26.01 31.78 41.11
N ASP A 48 -25.40 30.61 41.30
CA ASP A 48 -25.40 29.76 42.50
C ASP A 48 -26.50 28.69 42.70
N SER A 49 -26.07 27.48 42.33
CA SER A 49 -25.86 26.36 43.27
C SER A 49 -26.98 25.33 43.48
N PHE A 50 -26.54 24.07 43.36
CA PHE A 50 -27.08 22.80 43.88
C PHE A 50 -28.52 22.38 43.55
N GLY A 51 -28.62 21.33 42.73
CA GLY A 51 -29.83 20.51 42.66
C GLY A 51 -29.74 19.38 41.64
N HIS A 52 -29.37 18.19 42.12
CA HIS A 52 -29.69 16.85 41.60
C HIS A 52 -30.34 16.77 40.20
N MET A 53 -29.60 16.28 39.20
CA MET A 53 -30.18 15.67 38.00
C MET A 53 -29.77 14.19 37.91
N THR A 54 -30.80 13.36 38.02
CA THR A 54 -30.86 11.94 37.75
C THR A 54 -30.24 11.57 36.38
N LEU A 55 -29.36 10.57 36.40
CA LEU A 55 -28.84 9.86 35.23
C LEU A 55 -29.98 9.37 34.33
N PHE A 56 -30.00 9.85 33.07
CA PHE A 56 -30.60 9.12 31.95
C PHE A 56 -29.50 8.45 31.14
N GLY A 57 -29.79 7.23 30.69
CA GLY A 57 -28.83 6.19 30.37
C GLY A 57 -27.94 6.44 29.16
N ILE A 58 -26.66 6.12 29.36
CA ILE A 58 -25.67 5.89 28.30
C ILE A 58 -25.87 4.44 27.81
N PRO A 59 -25.99 4.17 26.50
CA PRO A 59 -26.01 2.80 26.00
C PRO A 59 -24.65 2.15 26.26
N ARG A 60 -24.69 0.97 26.88
CA ARG A 60 -23.53 0.14 27.23
C ARG A 60 -22.70 -0.17 25.98
N LEU A 61 -21.61 0.54 25.76
CA LEU A 61 -20.45 -0.01 25.05
C LEU A 61 -19.73 -0.93 26.05
N LEU A 62 -19.79 -2.24 25.80
CA LEU A 62 -18.98 -3.21 26.49
C LEU A 62 -17.55 -3.09 25.94
N ALA A 63 -16.78 -2.11 26.44
CA ALA A 63 -15.34 -2.09 26.25
C ALA A 63 -14.75 -3.22 27.09
N ILE A 64 -14.45 -4.35 26.45
CA ILE A 64 -13.60 -5.39 27.05
C ILE A 64 -12.20 -4.79 27.13
N MET A 65 -11.91 -4.10 28.25
CA MET A 65 -10.54 -3.77 28.65
C MET A 65 -9.84 -5.10 28.99
N ILE A 66 -9.21 -5.70 27.98
CA ILE A 66 -8.12 -6.65 28.23
C ILE A 66 -6.95 -5.80 28.73
N ALA A 67 -6.86 -5.64 30.05
CA ALA A 67 -5.61 -5.20 30.66
C ALA A 67 -4.55 -6.25 30.30
N PRO A 68 -3.45 -5.89 29.60
CA PRO A 68 -2.34 -6.81 29.48
C PRO A 68 -1.81 -7.03 30.89
N LEU A 69 -2.06 -8.22 31.42
CA LEU A 69 -1.36 -8.74 32.57
C LEU A 69 0.12 -8.78 32.14
N LEU A 70 0.88 -7.74 32.50
CA LEU A 70 2.33 -7.67 32.36
C LEU A 70 2.93 -8.70 33.33
N THR A 71 2.77 -9.97 33.01
CA THR A 71 3.73 -10.98 33.41
C THR A 71 5.01 -10.62 32.67
N SER A 72 5.99 -10.10 33.39
CA SER A 72 7.36 -10.00 32.92
C SER A 72 7.88 -11.42 32.69
N TYR A 73 7.53 -12.00 31.55
CA TYR A 73 8.32 -13.09 31.00
C TYR A 73 9.67 -12.47 30.68
N SER A 74 10.68 -12.78 31.48
CA SER A 74 12.06 -12.65 31.04
C SER A 74 12.22 -13.65 29.90
N VAL A 75 11.94 -13.21 28.67
CA VAL A 75 12.35 -13.91 27.45
C VAL A 75 13.87 -13.88 27.48
N HIS A 76 14.48 -14.92 28.04
CA HIS A 76 15.91 -15.13 27.88
C HIS A 76 16.14 -15.42 26.41
N GLY A 77 16.63 -14.42 25.67
CA GLY A 77 17.01 -14.60 24.28
C GLY A 77 18.01 -15.74 24.15
N GLN A 78 17.89 -16.56 23.10
CA GLN A 78 18.85 -17.61 22.79
C GLN A 78 20.23 -16.98 22.61
N VAL A 79 21.23 -17.47 23.36
CA VAL A 79 22.63 -17.08 23.20
C VAL A 79 23.25 -17.95 22.11
N LEU A 80 23.79 -17.33 21.08
CA LEU A 80 24.46 -17.99 19.96
C LEU A 80 25.97 -18.01 20.16
N VAL A 81 26.53 -16.89 20.63
CA VAL A 81 27.95 -16.73 20.95
C VAL A 81 28.06 -16.05 22.29
N GLN A 82 28.97 -16.54 23.13
CA GLN A 82 29.42 -15.87 24.34
C GLN A 82 30.87 -16.29 24.59
N THR A 83 31.81 -15.40 24.30
CA THR A 83 33.24 -15.71 24.34
C THR A 83 34.04 -14.48 24.78
N GLY A 84 35.01 -14.69 25.67
CA GLY A 84 36.07 -13.73 25.98
C GLY A 84 37.29 -13.88 25.06
N LEU A 85 37.16 -14.60 23.94
CA LEU A 85 38.23 -14.79 22.95
C LEU A 85 39.51 -15.46 23.52
N GLU A 86 39.32 -16.39 24.45
CA GLU A 86 40.41 -17.03 25.21
C GLU A 86 41.04 -18.24 24.53
N THR A 87 40.33 -18.84 23.57
CA THR A 87 40.79 -20.04 22.86
C THR A 87 41.05 -19.68 21.41
N TRP A 88 42.20 -20.09 20.90
CA TRP A 88 42.69 -19.73 19.57
C TRP A 88 43.17 -20.95 18.82
N ALA A 89 42.83 -21.02 17.55
CA ALA A 89 43.29 -22.04 16.62
C ALA A 89 43.61 -21.40 15.27
N PHE A 90 44.69 -21.85 14.63
CA PHE A 90 45.06 -21.42 13.27
C PHE A 90 45.17 -19.90 13.06
N GLY A 91 45.51 -19.14 14.11
CA GLY A 91 45.71 -17.69 14.03
C GLY A 91 44.45 -16.85 14.24
N VAL A 92 43.32 -17.46 14.58
CA VAL A 92 42.05 -16.77 14.89
C VAL A 92 41.43 -17.31 16.18
N PRO A 93 40.55 -16.54 16.87
CA PRO A 93 39.79 -17.06 18.00
C PRO A 93 38.84 -18.17 17.58
N ASP A 94 38.63 -19.15 18.45
CA ASP A 94 37.64 -20.21 18.23
C ASP A 94 36.24 -19.61 18.02
N GLY A 95 35.55 -20.07 16.98
CA GLY A 95 34.23 -19.56 16.59
C GLY A 95 34.27 -18.32 15.68
N PHE A 96 35.46 -17.89 15.24
CA PHE A 96 35.68 -16.83 14.24
C PHE A 96 36.45 -17.35 13.03
N GLY A 97 36.50 -16.53 11.97
CA GLY A 97 37.15 -16.89 10.71
C GLY A 97 36.27 -17.75 9.82
N GLY A 98 34.98 -17.41 9.71
CA GLY A 98 34.04 -18.08 8.81
C GLY A 98 34.38 -17.90 7.33
N ASP A 99 33.59 -18.52 6.45
CA ASP A 99 33.86 -18.55 5.00
C ASP A 99 33.82 -17.17 4.36
N HIS A 100 33.16 -16.20 5.02
CA HIS A 100 33.04 -14.81 4.57
C HIS A 100 34.03 -13.85 5.24
N THR A 101 35.00 -14.37 6.01
CA THR A 101 36.11 -13.56 6.52
C THR A 101 37.04 -13.16 5.38
N THR A 102 37.19 -11.85 5.16
CA THR A 102 38.12 -11.26 4.17
C THR A 102 39.34 -10.64 4.81
N PHE A 103 39.30 -10.41 6.13
CA PHE A 103 40.42 -9.86 6.88
C PHE A 103 41.58 -10.88 6.90
N ALA A 104 42.78 -10.42 6.58
CA ALA A 104 43.93 -11.31 6.44
C ALA A 104 44.30 -11.90 7.81
N VAL A 105 44.46 -13.23 7.86
CA VAL A 105 44.72 -13.97 9.12
C VAL A 105 46.01 -13.52 9.81
N ASP A 106 47.04 -13.13 9.05
CA ASP A 106 48.29 -12.59 9.59
C ASP A 106 48.14 -11.20 10.24
N SER A 107 47.03 -10.52 9.96
CA SER A 107 46.65 -9.24 10.55
C SER A 107 45.71 -9.39 11.74
N ILE A 108 45.33 -10.62 12.10
CA ILE A 108 44.61 -10.96 13.33
C ILE A 108 45.64 -11.43 14.36
N GLN A 109 45.68 -10.77 15.51
CA GLN A 109 46.67 -11.06 16.55
C GLN A 109 46.02 -11.23 17.92
N GLN A 110 46.61 -12.10 18.72
CA GLN A 110 46.24 -12.27 20.12
C GLN A 110 46.85 -11.13 20.94
N GLU A 111 46.01 -10.29 21.53
CA GLU A 111 46.41 -9.27 22.49
C GLU A 111 46.45 -9.88 23.90
N THR A 112 47.47 -9.53 24.68
CA THR A 112 47.72 -10.10 26.02
C THR A 112 47.85 -9.01 27.09
N VAL A 113 47.88 -7.74 26.69
CA VAL A 113 48.06 -6.60 27.58
C VAL A 113 46.81 -5.74 27.55
N ASP A 114 46.34 -5.36 28.74
CA ASP A 114 45.17 -4.49 28.91
C ASP A 114 43.92 -5.05 28.18
N VAL A 115 43.74 -6.37 28.27
CA VAL A 115 42.53 -7.10 27.83
C VAL A 115 41.35 -6.74 28.73
N HIS A 116 40.12 -6.78 28.22
CA HIS A 116 38.94 -6.37 28.99
C HIS A 116 38.56 -7.45 30.00
N GLY A 117 38.51 -8.70 29.52
CA GLY A 117 38.24 -9.90 30.29
C GLY A 117 39.38 -10.91 30.17
N GLY A 118 39.47 -11.82 31.13
CA GLY A 118 40.35 -13.00 31.08
C GLY A 118 41.83 -12.71 30.76
N ALA A 119 42.39 -13.41 29.77
CA ALA A 119 43.83 -13.39 29.45
C ALA A 119 44.13 -12.91 28.02
N TYR A 120 43.17 -13.02 27.10
CA TYR A 120 43.37 -12.76 25.69
C TYR A 120 42.26 -11.92 25.09
N ALA A 121 42.63 -11.03 24.17
CA ALA A 121 41.70 -10.30 23.32
C ALA A 121 42.13 -10.41 21.85
N MET A 122 41.29 -9.98 20.91
CA MET A 122 41.60 -10.01 19.48
C MET A 122 41.99 -8.62 18.97
N ALA A 123 43.23 -8.46 18.54
CA ALA A 123 43.69 -7.27 17.83
C ALA A 123 43.58 -7.46 16.32
N LEU A 124 43.02 -6.45 15.64
CA LEU A 124 42.87 -6.36 14.20
C LEU A 124 43.78 -5.25 13.69
N LEU A 125 44.85 -5.61 12.99
CA LEU A 125 45.86 -4.68 12.49
C LEU A 125 45.41 -4.07 11.15
N LEU A 126 44.93 -2.82 11.19
CA LEU A 126 44.38 -2.14 10.00
C LEU A 126 45.44 -1.34 9.24
N GLY A 127 46.50 -0.89 9.89
CA GLY A 127 47.53 -0.06 9.25
C GLY A 127 46.98 1.34 8.91
N GLU A 128 47.34 1.91 7.75
CA GLU A 128 46.92 3.27 7.37
C GLU A 128 45.62 3.31 6.55
N HIS A 129 45.45 2.32 5.68
CA HIS A 129 44.34 2.25 4.71
C HIS A 129 43.70 0.86 4.65
N GLY A 130 44.04 -0.04 5.58
CA GLY A 130 43.49 -1.38 5.58
C GLY A 130 42.04 -1.41 6.06
N GLY A 131 41.43 -2.56 5.86
CA GLY A 131 40.06 -2.84 6.23
C GLY A 131 39.66 -4.21 5.71
N GLY A 132 38.50 -4.66 6.13
CA GLY A 132 37.94 -5.94 5.72
C GLY A 132 36.96 -6.45 6.76
N THR A 133 36.59 -7.71 6.57
CA THR A 133 35.53 -8.33 7.35
C THR A 133 36.09 -9.49 8.14
N ILE A 134 35.82 -9.54 9.43
CA ILE A 134 35.95 -10.75 10.22
C ILE A 134 34.55 -11.25 10.59
N THR A 135 34.35 -12.56 10.47
CA THR A 135 33.06 -13.18 10.73
C THR A 135 33.15 -14.25 11.81
N THR A 136 32.02 -14.54 12.45
CA THR A 136 31.88 -15.80 13.18
C THR A 136 31.97 -16.98 12.21
N THR A 137 32.25 -18.18 12.71
CA THR A 137 31.89 -19.39 11.97
C THR A 137 30.37 -19.49 11.80
N ALA A 138 29.91 -20.41 10.94
CA ALA A 138 28.50 -20.63 10.67
C ALA A 138 27.67 -20.86 11.96
N LEU A 139 26.53 -20.18 12.05
CA LEU A 139 25.56 -20.20 13.15
C LEU A 139 24.14 -20.32 12.61
N ALA A 140 23.27 -20.93 13.39
CA ALA A 140 21.85 -21.03 13.06
C ALA A 140 21.09 -19.75 13.45
N VAL A 141 20.37 -19.18 12.47
CA VAL A 141 19.48 -18.03 12.66
C VAL A 141 18.07 -18.31 12.14
N ASN A 142 17.09 -17.56 12.63
CA ASN A 142 15.71 -17.63 12.18
C ASN A 142 15.32 -16.40 11.34
N ALA A 143 14.56 -16.62 10.28
CA ALA A 143 14.02 -15.56 9.43
C ALA A 143 13.23 -14.54 10.25
N TYR A 144 13.44 -13.27 9.93
CA TYR A 144 12.81 -12.09 10.52
C TYR A 144 13.05 -11.91 12.03
N GLN A 145 14.04 -12.60 12.59
CA GLN A 145 14.49 -12.42 13.96
C GLN A 145 15.62 -11.39 14.01
N PHE A 146 15.51 -10.45 14.95
CA PHE A 146 16.62 -9.57 15.28
C PHE A 146 17.61 -10.27 16.22
N TYR A 147 18.88 -9.98 16.05
CA TYR A 147 19.98 -10.41 16.91
C TYR A 147 20.75 -9.21 17.42
N GLN A 148 21.16 -9.25 18.68
CA GLN A 148 22.03 -8.26 19.29
C GLN A 148 23.47 -8.75 19.21
N VAL A 149 24.34 -7.97 18.57
CA VAL A 149 25.79 -8.17 18.52
C VAL A 149 26.41 -7.22 19.54
N ARG A 150 27.03 -7.79 20.57
CA ARG A 150 27.61 -7.06 21.70
C ARG A 150 29.08 -7.41 21.83
N PHE A 151 29.90 -6.39 22.07
CA PHE A 151 31.35 -6.57 22.24
C PHE A 151 31.94 -5.34 22.93
N TRP A 152 33.14 -5.50 23.48
CA TRP A 152 33.98 -4.39 23.91
C TRP A 152 35.04 -4.11 22.86
N VAL A 153 35.33 -2.83 22.61
CA VAL A 153 36.34 -2.42 21.64
C VAL A 153 37.17 -1.23 22.15
N LYS A 154 38.45 -1.18 21.80
CA LYS A 154 39.32 -0.01 21.93
C LYS A 154 40.26 0.10 20.73
N GLY A 155 41.05 1.17 20.69
CA GLY A 155 42.07 1.41 19.67
C GLY A 155 41.68 2.53 18.71
N GLN A 156 42.08 2.40 17.45
CA GLN A 156 41.84 3.34 16.37
C GLN A 156 41.34 2.61 15.13
N GLY A 157 40.12 2.93 14.68
CA GLY A 157 39.48 2.35 13.50
C GLY A 157 37.96 2.55 13.52
N GLN A 158 37.29 2.16 12.44
CA GLN A 158 35.83 2.06 12.38
C GLN A 158 35.41 0.61 12.46
N ILE A 159 34.28 0.34 13.11
CA ILE A 159 33.68 -1.00 13.17
C ILE A 159 32.15 -0.96 13.02
N ALA A 160 31.61 -1.86 12.22
CA ALA A 160 30.18 -2.06 12.04
C ALA A 160 29.80 -3.54 12.06
N ALA A 161 28.69 -3.87 12.71
CA ALA A 161 28.10 -5.19 12.67
C ALA A 161 27.22 -5.36 11.43
N GLY A 162 27.13 -6.61 10.96
CA GLY A 162 26.22 -7.06 9.92
C GLY A 162 25.93 -8.56 10.07
N LEU A 163 25.32 -9.13 9.05
CA LEU A 163 24.99 -10.56 9.00
C LEU A 163 25.05 -11.05 7.56
N TYR A 164 25.74 -12.16 7.32
CA TYR A 164 25.48 -13.00 6.16
C TYR A 164 24.39 -14.01 6.51
N ASP A 165 23.32 -14.06 5.73
CA ASP A 165 22.25 -15.08 5.85
C ASP A 165 21.75 -15.55 4.47
N GLY A 166 22.48 -15.25 3.40
CA GLY A 166 22.16 -15.67 2.03
C GLY A 166 20.88 -15.03 1.47
N ARG A 167 20.53 -13.82 1.93
CA ARG A 167 19.40 -13.04 1.36
C ARG A 167 19.61 -12.72 -0.12
N ALA A 168 18.53 -12.37 -0.82
CA ALA A 168 18.57 -12.12 -2.26
C ALA A 168 19.39 -10.86 -2.62
N GLU A 169 19.36 -9.86 -1.74
CA GLU A 169 20.05 -8.59 -1.93
C GLU A 169 21.50 -8.65 -1.44
N HIS A 170 22.31 -7.69 -1.91
CA HIS A 170 23.65 -7.40 -1.38
C HIS A 170 24.55 -8.64 -1.22
N ASP A 171 24.50 -9.55 -2.20
CA ASP A 171 25.31 -10.78 -2.23
C ASP A 171 25.15 -11.65 -0.97
N GLY A 172 23.96 -11.64 -0.35
CA GLY A 172 23.66 -12.43 0.84
C GLY A 172 23.91 -11.74 2.18
N PHE A 173 24.38 -10.49 2.16
CA PHE A 173 24.69 -9.71 3.36
C PHE A 173 23.57 -8.74 3.75
N SER A 174 23.39 -8.53 5.04
CA SER A 174 22.59 -7.42 5.54
C SER A 174 23.28 -6.08 5.28
N PRO A 175 22.53 -4.98 5.16
CA PRO A 175 23.10 -3.65 5.33
C PRO A 175 23.87 -3.59 6.65
N LEU A 176 25.06 -2.99 6.61
CA LEU A 176 25.87 -2.78 7.82
C LEU A 176 25.18 -1.77 8.72
N ASN A 177 25.34 -1.95 10.03
CA ASN A 177 25.02 -0.89 10.98
C ASN A 177 25.88 0.36 10.70
N THR A 178 25.43 1.53 11.16
CA THR A 178 26.26 2.74 11.11
C THR A 178 27.60 2.47 11.79
N PRO A 179 28.75 2.66 11.10
CA PRO A 179 30.05 2.41 11.68
C PRO A 179 30.30 3.25 12.93
N LEU A 180 30.79 2.62 13.99
CA LEU A 180 31.30 3.28 15.17
C LEU A 180 32.75 3.70 14.90
N GLU A 181 33.03 4.99 15.01
CA GLU A 181 34.40 5.50 15.05
C GLU A 181 35.00 5.25 16.45
N VAL A 182 36.07 4.46 16.52
CA VAL A 182 36.84 4.19 17.73
C VAL A 182 38.17 4.91 17.59
N ASN A 183 38.48 5.78 18.54
CA ASN A 183 39.77 6.47 18.62
C ASN A 183 40.11 6.72 20.10
N SER A 184 40.22 5.64 20.87
CA SER A 184 40.45 5.68 22.31
C SER A 184 41.25 4.48 22.78
N GLY A 185 42.18 4.71 23.72
CA GLY A 185 42.85 3.63 24.44
C GLY A 185 41.98 2.94 25.50
N THR A 186 40.78 3.46 25.77
CA THR A 186 39.86 2.89 26.77
C THR A 186 38.81 2.01 26.12
N TRP A 187 38.44 0.92 26.79
CA TRP A 187 37.35 0.03 26.38
C TRP A 187 36.00 0.74 26.27
N GLN A 188 35.31 0.51 25.16
CA GLN A 188 33.99 1.00 24.84
C GLN A 188 33.06 -0.20 24.61
N TYR A 189 31.90 -0.19 25.27
CA TYR A 189 30.88 -1.19 25.06
C TYR A 189 30.05 -0.85 23.82
N VAL A 190 29.90 -1.81 22.92
CA VAL A 190 29.12 -1.68 21.69
C VAL A 190 27.97 -2.67 21.72
N MET A 191 26.80 -2.21 21.31
CA MET A 191 25.63 -3.04 21.07
C MET A 191 24.97 -2.59 19.77
N GLN A 192 25.02 -3.44 18.76
CA GLN A 192 24.33 -3.24 17.49
C GLN A 192 23.31 -4.34 17.27
N THR A 193 22.32 -4.09 16.42
CA THR A 193 21.27 -5.06 16.12
C THR A 193 21.21 -5.28 14.61
N VAL A 194 21.14 -6.55 14.23
CA VAL A 194 21.01 -7.01 12.84
C VAL A 194 19.72 -7.82 12.67
N LEU A 195 19.10 -7.74 11.50
CA LEU A 195 17.92 -8.52 11.13
C LEU A 195 18.34 -9.70 10.26
N ALA A 196 18.05 -10.92 10.70
CA ALA A 196 18.03 -12.07 9.82
C ALA A 196 16.75 -12.03 8.98
N THR A 197 16.87 -12.26 7.69
CA THR A 197 15.76 -12.33 6.73
C THR A 197 15.48 -13.77 6.30
N ASN A 198 16.48 -14.64 6.42
CA ASN A 198 16.38 -16.08 6.18
C ASN A 198 16.55 -16.90 7.46
N SER A 199 15.96 -18.09 7.46
CA SER A 199 16.34 -19.15 8.40
C SER A 199 17.42 -20.00 7.73
N THR A 200 18.59 -20.08 8.35
CA THR A 200 19.74 -20.82 7.80
C THR A 200 20.66 -21.27 8.94
N ASP A 201 21.37 -22.37 8.75
CA ASP A 201 22.45 -22.85 9.61
C ASP A 201 23.84 -22.34 9.18
N SER A 202 23.91 -21.66 8.04
CA SER A 202 25.14 -21.10 7.45
C SER A 202 25.27 -19.59 7.65
N ALA A 203 24.58 -18.99 8.63
CA ALA A 203 24.72 -17.55 8.84
C ALA A 203 26.02 -17.20 9.55
N GLU A 204 26.60 -16.05 9.21
CA GLU A 204 27.83 -15.56 9.82
C GLU A 204 27.62 -14.11 10.27
N PHE A 205 27.88 -13.82 11.55
CA PHE A 205 27.82 -12.44 12.04
C PHE A 205 29.09 -11.71 11.63
N VAL A 206 28.89 -10.55 11.02
CA VAL A 206 29.92 -9.76 10.35
C VAL A 206 30.39 -8.65 11.27
N PHE A 207 31.71 -8.48 11.36
CA PHE A 207 32.36 -7.30 11.93
C PHE A 207 33.19 -6.68 10.80
N ASP A 208 32.65 -5.66 10.18
CA ASP A 208 33.32 -4.89 9.15
C ASP A 208 34.19 -3.81 9.80
N VAL A 209 35.46 -3.75 9.43
CA VAL A 209 36.44 -2.85 10.03
C VAL A 209 37.20 -2.06 8.98
N THR A 210 37.49 -0.79 9.27
CA THR A 210 38.23 0.11 8.37
C THR A 210 39.20 0.99 9.16
N ALA A 211 40.40 1.26 8.62
CA ALA A 211 41.40 2.14 9.22
C ALA A 211 40.93 3.60 9.34
N LEU A 212 41.41 4.30 10.36
CA LEU A 212 41.24 5.76 10.58
C LEU A 212 42.57 6.53 10.48
N GLY A 213 43.48 6.06 9.64
CA GLY A 213 44.81 6.63 9.45
C GLY A 213 45.94 5.77 10.00
N SER A 214 47.17 6.27 9.92
CA SER A 214 48.38 5.47 10.13
C SER A 214 48.41 4.78 11.50
N GLY A 215 48.68 3.48 11.49
CA GLY A 215 48.80 2.68 12.71
C GLY A 215 47.46 2.30 13.34
N SER A 216 46.36 2.36 12.59
CA SER A 216 45.05 1.92 13.08
C SER A 216 45.09 0.45 13.49
N VAL A 217 44.58 0.19 14.69
CA VAL A 217 44.41 -1.13 15.28
C VAL A 217 43.14 -1.10 16.12
N LEU A 218 42.26 -2.07 15.94
CA LEU A 218 41.12 -2.28 16.84
C LEU A 218 41.37 -3.50 17.70
N VAL A 219 41.10 -3.41 19.00
CA VAL A 219 41.16 -4.56 19.90
C VAL A 219 39.76 -4.85 20.40
N LEU A 220 39.27 -6.07 20.17
CA LEU A 220 37.94 -6.55 20.51
C LEU A 220 38.03 -7.59 21.63
N ASP A 221 37.02 -7.62 22.49
CA ASP A 221 36.90 -8.59 23.59
C ASP A 221 35.43 -8.80 24.00
N ASP A 222 35.17 -9.85 24.78
CA ASP A 222 33.88 -10.18 25.41
C ASP A 222 32.69 -10.12 24.43
N VAL A 223 32.81 -10.86 23.33
CA VAL A 223 31.80 -10.92 22.27
C VAL A 223 30.62 -11.78 22.72
N THR A 224 29.42 -11.21 22.65
CA THR A 224 28.17 -11.91 22.89
C THR A 224 27.17 -11.64 21.77
N ILE A 225 26.60 -12.71 21.21
CA ILE A 225 25.54 -12.65 20.21
C ILE A 225 24.33 -13.42 20.73
N ASN A 226 23.18 -12.78 20.79
CA ASN A 226 21.93 -13.37 21.25
C ASN A 226 20.76 -12.88 20.41
N THR A 227 19.63 -13.60 20.45
CA THR A 227 18.37 -13.06 19.93
C THR A 227 18.01 -11.78 20.68
N SER A 228 17.59 -10.77 19.93
CA SER A 228 17.10 -9.50 20.43
C SER A 228 15.66 -9.62 20.95
N PRO A 229 15.26 -8.85 21.97
CA PRO A 229 13.87 -8.75 22.41
C PRO A 229 12.99 -7.91 21.48
N LEU A 230 13.56 -7.35 20.40
CA LEU A 230 12.77 -6.63 19.40
C LEU A 230 11.72 -7.55 18.75
N PRO A 231 10.54 -7.02 18.38
CA PRO A 231 9.44 -7.81 17.87
C PRO A 231 9.80 -8.49 16.54
N ILE A 232 9.26 -9.69 16.35
CA ILE A 232 9.23 -10.38 15.05
C ILE A 232 8.10 -9.74 14.24
N PRO A 233 8.30 -9.41 12.95
CA PRO A 233 7.28 -8.78 12.15
C PRO A 233 6.10 -9.73 11.91
N VAL A 234 4.89 -9.24 12.16
CA VAL A 234 3.65 -9.97 11.94
C VAL A 234 3.30 -9.95 10.45
N PRO A 235 3.02 -11.10 9.81
CA PRO A 235 2.57 -11.11 8.41
C PRO A 235 1.17 -10.52 8.29
N GLU A 236 1.00 -9.47 7.48
CA GLU A 236 -0.28 -8.78 7.32
C GLU A 236 -0.57 -8.41 5.85
N THR A 237 -1.87 -8.30 5.53
CA THR A 237 -2.33 -7.77 4.24
C THR A 237 -2.38 -6.25 4.29
N ILE A 238 -2.34 -5.59 3.13
CA ILE A 238 -2.47 -4.13 3.09
C ILE A 238 -3.86 -3.72 3.60
N GLN A 239 -4.89 -4.47 3.23
CA GLN A 239 -6.25 -4.26 3.75
C GLN A 239 -6.31 -4.28 5.28
N ASN A 240 -5.69 -5.25 5.97
CA ASN A 240 -5.74 -5.30 7.43
C ASN A 240 -5.01 -4.12 8.10
N MET A 241 -3.98 -3.59 7.45
CA MET A 241 -3.27 -2.40 7.96
C MET A 241 -4.09 -1.14 7.76
N GLN A 242 -4.88 -1.07 6.69
CA GLN A 242 -5.59 0.12 6.25
C GLN A 242 -7.01 0.18 6.84
N GLU A 243 -7.80 -0.90 6.69
CA GLU A 243 -9.23 -0.91 7.02
C GLU A 243 -9.50 -0.59 8.50
N THR A 244 -10.19 0.53 8.71
CA THR A 244 -10.58 1.00 10.03
C THR A 244 -12.01 1.53 10.05
N ASN A 245 -12.62 1.46 11.23
CA ASN A 245 -13.88 2.18 11.53
C ASN A 245 -13.62 3.40 12.43
N ASP A 246 -12.35 3.71 12.73
CA ASP A 246 -11.99 4.91 13.46
C ASP A 246 -12.28 6.14 12.60
N PRO A 247 -13.10 7.09 13.07
CA PRO A 247 -13.37 8.33 12.33
C PRO A 247 -12.13 9.15 11.99
N SER A 248 -11.00 8.97 12.69
CA SER A 248 -9.73 9.63 12.34
C SER A 248 -8.96 8.92 11.23
N GLY A 249 -9.42 7.78 10.70
CA GLY A 249 -8.67 7.00 9.71
C GLY A 249 -7.49 6.21 10.29
N THR A 250 -7.30 6.24 11.61
CA THR A 250 -6.18 5.56 12.25
C THR A 250 -6.23 4.04 12.08
N SER A 251 -5.11 3.47 11.63
CA SER A 251 -4.90 2.04 11.47
C SER A 251 -5.12 1.27 12.78
N PRO A 252 -5.80 0.11 12.74
CA PRO A 252 -5.85 -0.81 13.89
C PRO A 252 -4.47 -1.40 14.22
N LEU A 253 -3.50 -1.28 13.32
CA LEU A 253 -2.15 -1.81 13.45
C LEU A 253 -1.10 -0.71 13.66
N ASN A 254 -1.49 0.53 13.96
CA ASN A 254 -0.55 1.60 14.26
C ASN A 254 0.51 1.15 15.29
N SER A 255 1.78 1.43 15.01
CA SER A 255 2.97 1.03 15.77
C SER A 255 3.27 -0.47 15.79
N VAL A 256 2.51 -1.32 15.10
CA VAL A 256 2.82 -2.75 14.94
C VAL A 256 3.91 -2.92 13.90
N PHE A 257 4.89 -3.78 14.22
CA PHE A 257 5.94 -4.19 13.29
C PHE A 257 5.43 -5.35 12.42
N VAL A 258 5.39 -5.14 11.11
CA VAL A 258 4.72 -6.03 10.15
C VAL A 258 5.63 -6.41 9.00
N ARG A 259 5.25 -7.47 8.29
CA ARG A 259 5.74 -7.79 6.94
C ARG A 259 4.55 -7.92 6.00
N THR A 260 4.63 -7.31 4.82
CA THR A 260 3.57 -7.32 3.82
C THR A 260 4.14 -7.37 2.42
N SER A 261 3.31 -7.64 1.42
CA SER A 261 3.71 -7.61 0.02
C SER A 261 2.67 -6.90 -0.85
N GLY A 262 3.14 -6.26 -1.92
CA GLY A 262 2.28 -5.58 -2.88
C GLY A 262 3.03 -5.22 -4.16
N VAL A 263 2.26 -4.95 -5.22
CA VAL A 263 2.80 -4.51 -6.50
C VAL A 263 2.97 -2.99 -6.48
N ILE A 264 4.12 -2.48 -6.92
CA ILE A 264 4.37 -1.05 -7.07
C ILE A 264 3.36 -0.46 -8.06
N THR A 265 2.53 0.46 -7.58
CA THR A 265 1.56 1.21 -8.38
C THR A 265 2.08 2.60 -8.75
N ALA A 266 2.96 3.18 -7.95
CA ALA A 266 3.63 4.46 -8.19
C ALA A 266 4.94 4.61 -7.39
N LEU A 267 5.79 5.53 -7.84
CA LEU A 267 7.10 5.84 -7.24
C LEU A 267 7.24 7.36 -7.11
N SER A 268 7.64 7.84 -5.93
CA SER A 268 8.07 9.23 -5.70
C SER A 268 9.53 9.25 -5.24
N PRO A 269 10.21 10.41 -5.17
CA PRO A 269 11.60 10.47 -4.74
C PRO A 269 11.87 9.85 -3.35
N ASN A 270 10.87 9.84 -2.46
CA ASN A 270 11.02 9.43 -1.07
C ASN A 270 10.04 8.33 -0.62
N SER A 271 9.19 7.84 -1.52
CA SER A 271 8.18 6.83 -1.19
C SER A 271 7.89 5.90 -2.37
N VAL A 272 7.44 4.70 -2.04
CA VAL A 272 6.85 3.73 -2.99
C VAL A 272 5.40 3.51 -2.61
N PHE A 273 4.50 3.49 -3.58
CA PHE A 273 3.11 3.08 -3.36
C PHE A 273 2.95 1.64 -3.83
N ILE A 274 2.49 0.76 -2.95
CA ILE A 274 2.24 -0.65 -3.27
C ILE A 274 0.78 -1.00 -3.04
N GLN A 275 0.28 -1.99 -3.79
CA GLN A 275 -1.11 -2.42 -3.72
C GLN A 275 -1.26 -3.94 -3.79
N ASP A 276 -2.18 -4.51 -3.00
CA ASP A 276 -2.47 -5.96 -2.92
C ASP A 276 -3.82 -6.34 -3.54
N GLY A 277 -4.10 -5.78 -4.71
CA GLY A 277 -5.33 -6.01 -5.47
C GLY A 277 -6.00 -4.72 -5.90
N THR A 278 -7.27 -4.81 -6.29
CA THR A 278 -8.12 -3.67 -6.67
C THR A 278 -9.22 -3.47 -5.65
N GLY A 279 -9.61 -2.23 -5.42
CA GLY A 279 -10.70 -1.86 -4.52
C GLY A 279 -10.22 -1.09 -3.29
N PRO A 280 -11.15 -0.83 -2.35
CA PRO A 280 -10.86 -0.03 -1.16
C PRO A 280 -9.85 -0.69 -0.24
N TRP A 281 -9.05 0.12 0.45
CA TRP A 281 -8.06 -0.26 1.46
C TRP A 281 -6.93 -1.17 0.94
N ARG A 282 -6.73 -1.21 -0.38
CA ARG A 282 -5.73 -2.11 -1.00
C ARG A 282 -4.37 -1.47 -1.17
N GLY A 283 -4.24 -0.16 -0.98
CA GLY A 283 -3.04 0.62 -1.24
C GLY A 283 -2.38 1.09 0.05
N ILE A 284 -1.05 1.23 0.03
CA ILE A 284 -0.30 1.83 1.14
C ILE A 284 0.95 2.54 0.63
N GLU A 285 1.26 3.68 1.25
CA GLU A 285 2.54 4.35 1.09
C GLU A 285 3.61 3.65 1.93
N VAL A 286 4.72 3.29 1.29
CA VAL A 286 5.95 2.84 1.94
C VAL A 286 6.93 3.99 1.93
N ARG A 287 7.26 4.53 3.10
CA ARG A 287 8.22 5.64 3.27
C ARG A 287 9.65 5.12 3.14
N HIS A 288 10.04 4.89 1.89
CA HIS A 288 11.34 4.39 1.49
C HIS A 288 11.75 5.01 0.16
N THR A 289 12.99 5.50 0.07
CA THR A 289 13.56 6.00 -1.19
C THR A 289 13.66 4.83 -2.18
N PRO A 290 12.98 4.89 -3.34
CA PRO A 290 13.07 3.83 -4.32
C PRO A 290 14.49 3.69 -4.87
N GLN A 291 14.89 2.46 -5.19
CA GLN A 291 16.12 2.23 -5.94
C GLN A 291 15.92 2.55 -7.43
N PRO A 292 16.96 2.97 -8.18
CA PRO A 292 16.85 3.38 -9.57
C PRO A 292 16.28 2.30 -10.52
N GLU A 293 16.47 1.03 -10.18
CA GLU A 293 16.00 -0.11 -10.95
C GLU A 293 14.55 -0.52 -10.64
N TRP A 294 13.95 0.01 -9.58
CA TRP A 294 12.56 -0.31 -9.24
C TRP A 294 11.60 0.33 -10.24
N ALA A 295 10.60 -0.42 -10.65
CA ALA A 295 9.61 0.00 -11.62
C ALA A 295 8.17 -0.33 -11.18
N ILE A 296 7.22 0.43 -11.71
CA ILE A 296 5.79 0.08 -11.62
C ILE A 296 5.60 -1.35 -12.16
N GLY A 297 4.91 -2.19 -11.39
CA GLY A 297 4.77 -3.63 -11.69
C GLY A 297 5.76 -4.54 -10.98
N ASP A 298 6.76 -4.03 -10.27
CA ASP A 298 7.57 -4.86 -9.37
C ASP A 298 6.75 -5.25 -8.13
N SER A 299 6.91 -6.49 -7.67
CA SER A 299 6.32 -6.95 -6.41
C SER A 299 7.34 -6.82 -5.30
N LEU A 300 7.02 -6.04 -4.27
CA LEU A 300 7.86 -5.88 -3.10
C LEU A 300 7.39 -6.78 -1.95
N LEU A 301 8.32 -7.38 -1.23
CA LEU A 301 8.14 -7.76 0.18
C LEU A 301 8.75 -6.64 1.02
N VAL A 302 7.99 -6.11 1.98
CA VAL A 302 8.40 -5.01 2.85
C VAL A 302 8.28 -5.44 4.30
N VAL A 303 9.28 -5.09 5.11
CA VAL A 303 9.27 -5.23 6.57
C VAL A 303 9.49 -3.86 7.19
N GLY A 304 8.54 -3.41 8.02
CA GLY A 304 8.53 -2.09 8.62
C GLY A 304 7.48 -1.98 9.71
N SER A 305 7.34 -0.79 10.29
CA SER A 305 6.27 -0.49 11.23
C SER A 305 5.15 0.24 10.53
N VAL A 306 3.91 -0.10 10.86
CA VAL A 306 2.76 0.75 10.51
C VAL A 306 2.84 2.03 11.34
N GLY A 307 2.68 3.18 10.70
CA GLY A 307 2.67 4.47 11.36
C GLY A 307 1.60 5.38 10.78
N GLU A 308 1.11 6.26 11.65
CA GLU A 308 0.18 7.32 11.28
C GLU A 308 0.93 8.63 11.06
N LEU A 309 0.66 9.29 9.94
CA LEU A 309 1.02 10.69 9.76
C LEU A 309 -0.22 11.55 9.99
N GLY A 310 -0.25 12.28 11.10
CA GLY A 310 -1.29 13.28 11.33
C GLY A 310 -1.19 14.43 10.33
N ALA A 311 -2.31 15.05 10.00
CA ALA A 311 -2.32 16.30 9.27
C ALA A 311 -1.47 17.35 10.02
N SER A 312 -0.55 18.02 9.32
CA SER A 312 0.37 19.01 9.89
C SER A 312 -0.32 20.18 10.62
N GLN A 313 -1.63 20.34 10.45
CA GLN A 313 -2.44 21.42 10.99
C GLN A 313 -3.55 20.98 11.97
N ASP A 314 -3.84 19.67 12.11
CA ASP A 314 -4.88 19.19 13.04
C ASP A 314 -4.49 17.85 13.69
N PRO A 315 -4.14 17.84 14.99
CA PRO A 315 -3.90 16.62 15.76
C PRO A 315 -5.13 15.70 15.89
N TRP A 316 -6.32 16.18 15.56
CA TRP A 316 -7.60 15.47 15.60
C TRP A 316 -8.18 15.19 14.21
N GLY A 317 -7.46 15.59 13.15
CA GLY A 317 -7.86 15.37 11.76
C GLY A 317 -7.56 13.94 11.29
N PRO A 318 -8.01 13.58 10.08
CA PRO A 318 -7.71 12.28 9.50
C PRO A 318 -6.19 12.06 9.43
N THR A 319 -5.77 10.85 9.77
CA THR A 319 -4.38 10.41 9.73
C THR A 319 -4.14 9.56 8.50
N ARG A 320 -2.93 9.63 7.94
CA ARG A 320 -2.52 8.75 6.85
C ARG A 320 -1.74 7.56 7.36
N THR A 321 -2.23 6.36 7.05
CA THR A 321 -1.57 5.09 7.32
C THR A 321 -0.45 4.83 6.30
N GLN A 322 0.76 4.60 6.80
CA GLN A 322 1.95 4.35 5.98
C GLN A 322 2.88 3.35 6.66
N LEU A 323 3.72 2.69 5.87
CA LEU A 323 4.86 1.92 6.41
C LEU A 323 6.06 2.84 6.61
N ILE A 324 6.59 2.83 7.83
CA ILE A 324 7.76 3.62 8.27
C ILE A 324 8.80 2.71 8.91
N THR A 325 9.97 3.28 9.23
CA THR A 325 11.05 2.56 9.91
C THR A 325 11.38 1.25 9.18
N ILE A 326 11.45 1.32 7.85
CA ILE A 326 11.66 0.16 6.98
C ILE A 326 12.98 -0.51 7.35
N ARG A 327 12.93 -1.83 7.55
CA ARG A 327 14.08 -2.67 7.95
C ARG A 327 14.52 -3.62 6.85
N TYR A 328 13.63 -3.95 5.94
CA TYR A 328 13.93 -4.83 4.82
C TYR A 328 12.97 -4.56 3.67
N VAL A 329 13.49 -4.56 2.45
CA VAL A 329 12.71 -4.57 1.21
C VAL A 329 13.37 -5.53 0.23
N GLU A 330 12.56 -6.36 -0.40
CA GLU A 330 12.97 -7.33 -1.43
C GLU A 330 12.07 -7.18 -2.66
N VAL A 331 12.68 -7.09 -3.84
CA VAL A 331 11.95 -7.25 -5.11
C VAL A 331 11.79 -8.75 -5.35
N ARG A 332 10.57 -9.27 -5.18
CA ARG A 332 10.27 -10.70 -5.36
C ARG A 332 10.28 -11.11 -6.83
N ASN A 333 9.70 -10.26 -7.68
CA ASN A 333 9.66 -10.43 -9.12
C ASN A 333 9.20 -9.13 -9.81
N SER A 334 9.50 -9.01 -11.10
CA SER A 334 9.24 -7.82 -11.91
C SER A 334 8.22 -8.05 -13.03
N GLY A 335 7.65 -6.96 -13.54
CA GLY A 335 6.75 -6.99 -14.69
C GLY A 335 5.37 -7.60 -14.41
N ASN A 336 4.92 -7.56 -13.15
CA ASN A 336 3.57 -7.98 -12.78
C ASN A 336 2.54 -7.01 -13.34
N PRO A 337 1.32 -7.48 -13.66
CA PRO A 337 0.22 -6.59 -13.96
C PRO A 337 -0.06 -5.69 -12.76
N VAL A 338 -0.07 -4.38 -13.00
CA VAL A 338 -0.54 -3.41 -12.01
C VAL A 338 -2.04 -3.64 -11.79
N PRO A 339 -2.54 -3.63 -10.54
CA PRO A 339 -3.96 -3.75 -10.31
C PRO A 339 -4.73 -2.67 -11.09
N PRO A 340 -5.84 -3.03 -11.78
CA PRO A 340 -6.64 -2.04 -12.48
C PRO A 340 -7.16 -0.97 -11.51
N PRO A 341 -7.25 0.30 -11.94
CA PRO A 341 -7.71 1.38 -11.08
C PRO A 341 -9.16 1.18 -10.67
N SER A 342 -9.49 1.54 -9.43
CA SER A 342 -10.87 1.54 -8.95
C SER A 342 -11.59 2.79 -9.46
N TYR A 343 -12.79 2.64 -10.02
CA TYR A 343 -13.60 3.78 -10.40
C TYR A 343 -14.16 4.46 -9.15
N VAL A 344 -13.91 5.77 -8.99
CA VAL A 344 -14.34 6.55 -7.83
C VAL A 344 -14.93 7.87 -8.31
N GLU A 345 -16.10 8.22 -7.80
CA GLU A 345 -16.69 9.55 -8.01
C GLU A 345 -15.93 10.60 -7.20
N ALA A 346 -15.80 11.82 -7.72
CA ALA A 346 -15.04 12.89 -7.07
C ALA A 346 -15.46 13.13 -5.62
N GLY A 347 -16.76 13.05 -5.32
CA GLY A 347 -17.30 13.22 -3.98
C GLY A 347 -16.92 12.12 -2.98
N ASP A 348 -16.62 10.92 -3.47
CA ASP A 348 -16.28 9.76 -2.63
C ASP A 348 -14.76 9.62 -2.40
N LEU A 349 -13.93 10.39 -3.12
CA LEU A 349 -12.47 10.33 -3.05
C LEU A 349 -11.92 10.67 -1.65
N GLN A 350 -12.68 11.44 -0.85
CA GLN A 350 -12.30 11.79 0.52
C GLN A 350 -12.54 10.65 1.53
N SER A 351 -13.14 9.53 1.11
CA SER A 351 -13.27 8.37 1.96
C SER A 351 -11.91 7.76 2.25
N GLU A 352 -11.65 7.47 3.53
CA GLU A 352 -10.44 6.79 4.00
C GLU A 352 -10.14 5.50 3.22
N ALA A 353 -11.20 4.83 2.75
CA ALA A 353 -11.10 3.61 1.96
C ALA A 353 -10.28 3.74 0.66
N TRP A 354 -10.03 4.95 0.17
CA TRP A 354 -9.25 5.17 -1.04
C TRP A 354 -7.83 5.64 -0.77
N GLU A 355 -7.42 5.80 0.48
CA GLU A 355 -6.07 6.24 0.81
C GLU A 355 -4.99 5.33 0.18
N SER A 356 -4.04 5.96 -0.51
CA SER A 356 -2.94 5.31 -1.24
C SER A 356 -3.38 4.33 -2.33
N VAL A 357 -4.66 4.29 -2.69
CA VAL A 357 -5.22 3.39 -3.72
C VAL A 357 -5.10 4.04 -5.10
N LEU A 358 -4.76 3.24 -6.10
CA LEU A 358 -4.86 3.59 -7.51
C LEU A 358 -6.33 3.64 -7.93
N VAL A 359 -6.80 4.84 -8.24
CA VAL A 359 -8.20 5.13 -8.61
C VAL A 359 -8.28 5.80 -9.98
N GLN A 360 -9.47 5.79 -10.56
CA GLN A 360 -9.82 6.55 -11.75
C GLN A 360 -11.06 7.39 -11.47
N VAL A 361 -10.94 8.70 -11.67
CA VAL A 361 -11.99 9.69 -11.43
C VAL A 361 -12.34 10.37 -12.75
N PRO A 362 -13.56 10.18 -13.29
CA PRO A 362 -13.97 10.78 -14.55
C PRO A 362 -14.60 12.17 -14.37
N GLY A 363 -14.76 12.88 -15.49
CA GLY A 363 -15.61 14.08 -15.55
C GLY A 363 -15.11 15.25 -14.71
N LEU A 364 -13.79 15.32 -14.46
CA LEU A 364 -13.16 16.40 -13.71
C LEU A 364 -12.92 17.61 -14.62
N GLU A 365 -13.67 18.68 -14.42
CA GLU A 365 -13.48 19.96 -15.10
C GLU A 365 -12.31 20.70 -14.48
N CYS A 366 -11.34 21.12 -15.29
CA CYS A 366 -10.27 22.01 -14.86
C CYS A 366 -10.82 23.42 -14.59
N LEU A 367 -10.74 23.88 -13.33
CA LEU A 367 -11.26 25.20 -12.95
C LEU A 367 -10.25 26.33 -13.19
N ASN A 368 -8.96 26.04 -13.01
CA ASN A 368 -7.88 27.01 -13.07
C ASN A 368 -6.60 26.37 -13.62
N ALA A 369 -5.71 27.20 -14.17
CA ALA A 369 -4.34 26.78 -14.43
C ALA A 369 -3.64 26.38 -13.12
N PRO A 370 -2.58 25.55 -13.18
CA PRO A 370 -1.79 25.17 -12.01
C PRO A 370 -1.33 26.36 -11.18
N ASP A 371 -1.32 26.20 -9.87
CA ASP A 371 -0.81 27.21 -8.96
C ASP A 371 0.68 27.51 -9.29
N PRO A 372 1.11 28.78 -9.42
CA PRO A 372 2.48 29.10 -9.81
C PRO A 372 3.57 28.65 -8.83
N LEU A 373 3.24 28.36 -7.57
CA LEU A 373 4.16 27.96 -6.52
C LEU A 373 4.01 26.48 -6.17
N GLU A 374 2.77 26.02 -6.06
CA GLU A 374 2.45 24.67 -5.58
C GLU A 374 2.14 23.69 -6.71
N LEU A 375 1.98 24.18 -7.96
CA LEU A 375 1.86 23.39 -9.20
C LEU A 375 0.68 22.39 -9.28
N HIS A 376 -0.12 22.24 -8.22
CA HIS A 376 -1.40 21.55 -8.27
C HIS A 376 -2.48 22.39 -8.96
N TRP A 377 -3.55 21.72 -9.39
CA TRP A 377 -4.66 22.39 -10.06
C TRP A 377 -6.02 21.86 -9.56
N PRO A 378 -6.99 22.77 -9.35
CA PRO A 378 -8.30 22.40 -8.84
C PRO A 378 -9.23 21.89 -9.95
N THR A 379 -10.01 20.88 -9.62
CA THR A 379 -11.06 20.34 -10.48
C THR A 379 -12.42 20.26 -9.79
N ALA A 380 -13.48 20.27 -10.58
CA ALA A 380 -14.83 20.00 -10.11
C ALA A 380 -15.57 19.02 -11.02
N SER A 381 -16.53 18.32 -10.44
CA SER A 381 -17.52 17.52 -11.14
C SER A 381 -18.89 17.70 -10.48
N ALA A 382 -19.90 17.01 -11.00
CA ALA A 382 -21.22 17.01 -10.36
C ALA A 382 -21.22 16.37 -8.95
N SER A 383 -20.28 15.48 -8.66
CA SER A 383 -20.20 14.76 -7.38
C SER A 383 -19.29 15.41 -6.34
N GLY A 384 -18.35 16.28 -6.76
CA GLY A 384 -17.47 16.98 -5.83
C GLY A 384 -16.24 17.60 -6.50
N ASN A 385 -15.40 18.20 -5.66
CA ASN A 385 -14.15 18.83 -6.08
C ASN A 385 -12.96 17.94 -5.73
N VAL A 386 -11.96 17.91 -6.60
CA VAL A 386 -10.70 17.16 -6.41
C VAL A 386 -9.54 18.05 -6.82
N THR A 387 -8.48 18.08 -6.03
CA THR A 387 -7.21 18.70 -6.43
C THR A 387 -6.32 17.64 -7.06
N VAL A 388 -5.73 17.97 -8.21
CA VAL A 388 -4.75 17.13 -8.88
C VAL A 388 -3.37 17.72 -8.61
N ASP A 389 -2.49 16.93 -7.99
CA ASP A 389 -1.21 17.38 -7.46
C ASP A 389 -0.04 16.80 -8.28
N ASP A 390 1.06 17.56 -8.34
CA ASP A 390 2.19 17.31 -9.22
C ASP A 390 3.26 16.38 -8.63
N LEU A 391 3.08 15.91 -7.38
CA LEU A 391 4.05 15.08 -6.66
C LEU A 391 4.58 13.89 -7.47
N LEU A 392 3.74 13.27 -8.30
CA LEU A 392 4.13 12.16 -9.17
C LEU A 392 4.28 12.57 -10.64
N TYR A 393 3.40 13.43 -11.14
CA TYR A 393 3.44 13.89 -12.53
C TYR A 393 2.85 15.30 -12.67
N TYR A 394 3.70 16.23 -13.09
CA TYR A 394 3.27 17.58 -13.44
C TYR A 394 2.55 17.60 -14.80
N PHE A 395 1.37 18.21 -14.83
CA PHE A 395 0.56 18.40 -16.04
C PHE A 395 0.01 19.83 -16.12
N PHE A 396 -0.02 20.39 -17.33
CA PHE A 396 -0.60 21.71 -17.58
C PHE A 396 -1.97 21.57 -18.28
N PRO A 397 -3.09 21.58 -17.54
CA PRO A 397 -4.42 21.36 -18.09
C PRO A 397 -4.94 22.56 -18.89
N THR A 398 -5.92 22.30 -19.75
CA THR A 398 -6.71 23.36 -20.39
C THR A 398 -7.89 23.72 -19.50
N ILE A 399 -8.00 24.98 -19.09
CA ILE A 399 -9.13 25.48 -18.27
C ILE A 399 -10.46 25.22 -19.00
N GLY A 400 -11.44 24.69 -18.26
CA GLY A 400 -12.76 24.31 -18.77
C GLY A 400 -12.80 22.98 -19.54
N ALA A 401 -11.67 22.32 -19.75
CA ALA A 401 -11.66 20.96 -20.28
C ALA A 401 -12.02 19.96 -19.18
N LEU A 402 -12.74 18.91 -19.57
CA LEU A 402 -13.06 17.77 -18.71
C LEU A 402 -12.02 16.67 -18.91
N TYR A 403 -11.64 16.00 -17.82
CA TYR A 403 -10.65 14.93 -17.81
C TYR A 403 -11.16 13.68 -17.06
N THR A 404 -10.70 12.51 -17.51
CA THR A 404 -10.67 11.28 -16.71
C THR A 404 -9.25 11.09 -16.25
N ILE A 405 -9.06 11.07 -14.94
CA ILE A 405 -7.74 11.06 -14.33
C ILE A 405 -7.59 9.77 -13.54
N THR A 406 -6.55 9.01 -13.85
CA THR A 406 -6.09 7.87 -13.06
C THR A 406 -4.98 8.36 -12.15
N GLY A 407 -4.90 7.87 -10.91
CA GLY A 407 -3.86 8.34 -10.00
C GLY A 407 -3.95 7.69 -8.63
N ILE A 408 -2.93 7.93 -7.82
CA ILE A 408 -2.96 7.55 -6.40
C ILE A 408 -3.80 8.58 -5.65
N ALA A 409 -4.82 8.13 -4.94
CA ALA A 409 -5.55 8.96 -4.00
C ALA A 409 -4.70 9.16 -2.74
N TYR A 410 -4.17 10.36 -2.55
CA TYR A 410 -3.18 10.66 -1.51
C TYR A 410 -3.74 11.63 -0.48
N SER A 411 -3.83 11.19 0.77
CA SER A 411 -4.32 12.00 1.89
C SER A 411 -3.21 12.88 2.47
N ASN A 412 -3.38 14.20 2.45
CA ASN A 412 -2.49 15.14 3.13
C ASN A 412 -3.31 16.20 3.89
N GLY A 413 -4.29 15.74 4.67
CA GLY A 413 -5.34 16.56 5.30
C GLY A 413 -6.61 16.62 4.45
N THR A 414 -6.47 16.74 3.14
CA THR A 414 -7.53 16.46 2.15
C THR A 414 -6.97 15.52 1.09
N THR A 415 -7.78 14.59 0.59
CA THR A 415 -7.32 13.66 -0.45
C THR A 415 -7.16 14.38 -1.78
N VAL A 416 -5.96 14.34 -2.33
CA VAL A 416 -5.61 14.80 -3.68
C VAL A 416 -5.39 13.61 -4.60
N LEU A 417 -5.43 13.84 -5.91
CA LEU A 417 -5.17 12.81 -6.91
C LEU A 417 -3.78 13.02 -7.51
N LEU A 418 -2.96 11.96 -7.52
CA LEU A 418 -1.59 11.97 -8.05
C LEU A 418 -1.50 11.14 -9.33
N PRO A 419 -1.60 11.75 -10.53
CA PRO A 419 -1.36 11.05 -11.79
C PRO A 419 0.10 10.59 -11.84
N ARG A 420 0.37 9.42 -12.42
CA ARG A 420 1.73 8.86 -12.43
C ARG A 420 2.48 9.17 -13.71
N MET A 421 1.75 9.49 -14.77
CA MET A 421 2.27 9.69 -16.11
C MET A 421 1.22 10.39 -17.00
N GLU A 422 1.63 10.84 -18.19
CA GLU A 422 0.74 11.45 -19.17
C GLU A 422 -0.49 10.57 -19.51
N ALA A 423 -0.27 9.26 -19.65
CA ALA A 423 -1.33 8.30 -20.00
C ALA A 423 -2.42 8.17 -18.93
N ASP A 424 -2.17 8.63 -17.70
CA ASP A 424 -3.17 8.67 -16.65
C ASP A 424 -4.16 9.84 -16.81
N ILE A 425 -3.87 10.83 -17.68
CA ILE A 425 -4.72 12.01 -17.90
C ILE A 425 -5.32 11.96 -19.30
N ALA A 426 -6.59 11.57 -19.39
CA ALA A 426 -7.33 11.51 -20.64
C ALA A 426 -8.38 12.60 -20.73
N HIS A 427 -8.60 13.19 -21.91
CA HIS A 427 -9.76 14.06 -22.11
C HIS A 427 -11.04 13.27 -21.90
N TYR A 428 -11.90 13.78 -21.03
CA TYR A 428 -13.23 13.25 -20.85
C TYR A 428 -14.10 13.76 -21.99
N THR A 429 -14.43 12.86 -22.90
CA THR A 429 -15.45 13.12 -23.91
C THR A 429 -16.79 12.71 -23.29
N SER A 430 -17.74 13.65 -23.20
CA SER A 430 -19.07 13.40 -22.61
C SER A 430 -19.95 12.44 -23.44
N ILE A 431 -19.37 11.74 -24.41
CA ILE A 431 -19.90 10.46 -24.86
C ILE A 431 -19.49 9.46 -23.78
N ALA A 432 -20.28 9.42 -22.72
CA ALA A 432 -20.28 8.28 -21.83
C ALA A 432 -20.64 7.03 -22.66
N GLU A 433 -19.64 6.37 -23.24
CA GLU A 433 -19.55 4.93 -23.14
C GLU A 433 -19.30 4.61 -21.66
N HIS A 434 -20.32 4.85 -20.84
CA HIS A 434 -20.47 4.14 -19.59
C HIS A 434 -20.62 2.68 -20.01
N ARG A 435 -19.50 1.97 -20.09
CA ARG A 435 -19.44 0.55 -20.41
C ARG A 435 -19.94 -0.26 -19.21
N SER A 436 -21.12 0.09 -18.71
CA SER A 436 -22.08 -0.88 -18.22
C SER A 436 -22.69 -1.54 -19.45
N ALA A 437 -22.69 -2.85 -19.49
CA ALA A 437 -23.00 -3.69 -20.64
C ALA A 437 -24.46 -3.61 -21.11
N ILE A 438 -24.91 -2.44 -21.58
CA ILE A 438 -26.28 -2.21 -22.04
C ILE A 438 -26.24 -1.38 -23.32
N GLY A 439 -26.56 -2.00 -24.46
CA GLY A 439 -26.70 -1.25 -25.73
C GLY A 439 -26.26 -1.98 -27.01
N SER A 440 -25.75 -3.21 -26.93
CA SER A 440 -25.56 -4.00 -28.14
C SER A 440 -26.89 -4.64 -28.56
N CYS A 441 -27.26 -4.44 -29.82
CA CYS A 441 -28.34 -5.17 -30.47
C CYS A 441 -27.73 -6.34 -31.26
N PHE A 442 -28.27 -7.55 -31.10
CA PHE A 442 -27.81 -8.75 -31.78
C PHE A 442 -29.01 -9.59 -32.29
N PRO A 443 -28.99 -10.08 -33.55
CA PRO A 443 -27.96 -9.86 -34.55
C PRO A 443 -27.91 -8.40 -35.06
N ASN A 444 -26.74 -7.97 -35.54
CA ASN A 444 -26.49 -6.70 -36.20
C ASN A 444 -25.32 -6.88 -37.20
N PRO A 445 -25.54 -6.99 -38.52
CA PRO A 445 -26.81 -6.77 -39.23
C PRO A 445 -27.95 -7.70 -38.78
N ALA A 446 -29.13 -7.14 -38.60
CA ALA A 446 -30.35 -7.86 -38.26
C ALA A 446 -31.16 -8.14 -39.53
N ASN A 447 -31.73 -9.34 -39.62
CA ASN A 447 -32.68 -9.68 -40.67
C ASN A 447 -34.11 -9.40 -40.14
N ASP A 448 -34.82 -10.42 -39.66
CA ASP A 448 -36.19 -10.28 -39.19
C ASP A 448 -36.34 -9.76 -37.75
N HIS A 449 -35.30 -9.89 -36.93
CA HIS A 449 -35.32 -9.50 -35.52
C HIS A 449 -33.95 -9.07 -35.02
N THR A 450 -33.95 -8.29 -33.94
CA THR A 450 -32.76 -7.98 -33.15
C THR A 450 -33.10 -8.02 -31.66
N SER A 451 -32.14 -8.33 -30.81
CA SER A 451 -32.33 -8.39 -29.36
C SER A 451 -31.35 -7.46 -28.66
N PHE A 452 -31.80 -6.78 -27.62
CA PHE A 452 -31.01 -5.82 -26.86
C PHE A 452 -30.42 -6.48 -25.61
N ILE A 453 -29.11 -6.36 -25.44
CA ILE A 453 -28.42 -6.83 -24.25
C ILE A 453 -28.39 -5.70 -23.23
N GLY A 454 -28.81 -6.02 -21.99
CA GLY A 454 -28.62 -5.16 -20.82
C GLY A 454 -29.79 -4.27 -20.42
N ILE A 455 -30.94 -4.29 -21.11
CA ILE A 455 -32.12 -3.54 -20.66
C ILE A 455 -32.65 -4.22 -19.37
N ALA A 456 -32.28 -3.69 -18.20
CA ALA A 456 -32.66 -4.22 -16.88
C ALA A 456 -34.01 -3.69 -16.36
N GLY A 457 -34.80 -3.10 -17.25
CA GLY A 457 -35.96 -2.30 -16.89
C GLY A 457 -37.12 -3.09 -16.29
N THR A 458 -37.51 -2.72 -15.07
CA THR A 458 -38.73 -3.22 -14.40
C THR A 458 -40.00 -2.50 -14.86
N GLY A 459 -39.88 -1.45 -15.67
CA GLY A 459 -40.95 -0.78 -16.42
C GLY A 459 -40.70 -0.93 -17.92
N GLY A 460 -41.75 -1.07 -18.73
CA GLY A 460 -41.60 -1.21 -20.18
C GLY A 460 -40.84 -0.03 -20.81
N CYS A 461 -40.20 -0.24 -21.95
CA CYS A 461 -39.39 0.78 -22.63
C CYS A 461 -39.89 1.05 -24.06
N THR A 462 -39.69 2.29 -24.52
CA THR A 462 -39.99 2.69 -25.90
C THR A 462 -38.71 2.65 -26.74
N ILE A 463 -38.75 2.01 -27.90
CA ILE A 463 -37.63 1.93 -28.85
C ILE A 463 -37.99 2.67 -30.14
N GLN A 464 -37.16 3.62 -30.56
CA GLN A 464 -37.30 4.33 -31.83
C GLN A 464 -36.16 3.98 -32.78
N LEU A 465 -36.47 3.68 -34.04
CA LEU A 465 -35.48 3.58 -35.12
C LEU A 465 -35.48 4.90 -35.88
N LEU A 466 -34.36 5.61 -35.88
CA LEU A 466 -34.19 6.90 -36.54
C LEU A 466 -33.37 6.72 -37.82
N ASP A 467 -33.80 7.35 -38.92
CA ASP A 467 -33.00 7.45 -40.15
C ASP A 467 -31.83 8.45 -39.99
N ALA A 468 -30.98 8.56 -41.01
CA ALA A 468 -29.82 9.46 -41.00
C ALA A 468 -30.17 10.95 -40.84
N THR A 469 -31.44 11.33 -41.00
CA THR A 469 -31.93 12.70 -40.79
C THR A 469 -32.49 12.92 -39.37
N GLY A 470 -32.46 11.88 -38.52
CA GLY A 470 -33.00 11.91 -37.16
C GLY A 470 -34.52 11.68 -37.09
N ARG A 471 -35.17 11.38 -38.21
CA ARG A 471 -36.62 11.12 -38.25
C ARG A 471 -36.91 9.68 -37.82
N ALA A 472 -37.88 9.51 -36.93
CA ALA A 472 -38.33 8.18 -36.49
C ALA A 472 -39.04 7.42 -37.63
N VAL A 473 -38.42 6.33 -38.08
CA VAL A 473 -38.93 5.41 -39.09
C VAL A 473 -39.90 4.40 -38.48
N ARG A 474 -39.60 3.93 -37.27
CA ARG A 474 -40.47 3.06 -36.47
C ARG A 474 -40.31 3.34 -34.98
N THR A 475 -41.38 3.09 -34.23
CA THR A 475 -41.39 3.12 -32.76
C THR A 475 -42.04 1.84 -32.27
N PHE A 476 -41.44 1.22 -31.25
CA PHE A 476 -41.87 -0.02 -30.62
C PHE A 476 -42.01 0.19 -29.11
N GLN A 477 -42.84 -0.62 -28.48
CA GLN A 477 -42.94 -0.72 -27.04
C GLN A 477 -42.52 -2.13 -26.65
N LEU A 478 -41.60 -2.25 -25.70
CA LEU A 478 -41.24 -3.52 -25.08
C LEU A 478 -41.81 -3.57 -23.67
N ASP A 479 -42.52 -4.63 -23.36
CA ASP A 479 -43.01 -4.89 -22.01
C ASP A 479 -41.85 -5.29 -21.08
N PRO A 480 -41.99 -5.13 -19.75
CA PRO A 480 -40.98 -5.59 -18.79
C PRO A 480 -40.53 -7.03 -19.05
N GLY A 481 -39.22 -7.25 -19.16
CA GLY A 481 -38.62 -8.56 -19.43
C GLY A 481 -38.61 -9.00 -20.90
N GLN A 482 -39.09 -8.17 -21.83
CA GLN A 482 -38.87 -8.39 -23.26
C GLN A 482 -37.53 -7.79 -23.70
N HIS A 483 -36.75 -8.58 -24.43
CA HIS A 483 -35.44 -8.18 -24.94
C HIS A 483 -35.31 -8.29 -26.46
N ARG A 484 -36.32 -8.87 -27.13
CA ARG A 484 -36.33 -9.12 -28.58
C ARG A 484 -37.30 -8.17 -29.27
N LEU A 485 -36.89 -7.66 -30.41
CA LEU A 485 -37.66 -6.78 -31.27
C LEU A 485 -37.79 -7.40 -32.67
N GLU A 486 -39.02 -7.59 -33.13
CA GLU A 486 -39.31 -7.97 -34.51
C GLU A 486 -39.25 -6.74 -35.42
N LEU A 487 -38.39 -6.78 -36.44
CA LEU A 487 -38.15 -5.67 -37.36
C LEU A 487 -39.17 -5.66 -38.51
N GLY A 488 -39.79 -6.80 -38.82
CA GLY A 488 -40.93 -6.90 -39.73
C GLY A 488 -40.69 -6.20 -41.07
N THR A 489 -41.41 -5.09 -41.34
CA THR A 489 -41.32 -4.33 -42.59
C THR A 489 -40.35 -3.14 -42.52
N VAL A 490 -39.41 -3.12 -41.57
CA VAL A 490 -38.39 -2.06 -41.51
C VAL A 490 -37.50 -2.19 -42.76
N PRO A 491 -37.34 -1.14 -43.59
CA PRO A 491 -36.52 -1.23 -44.79
C PRO A 491 -35.06 -1.57 -44.48
N ASN A 492 -34.35 -2.16 -45.44
CA ASN A 492 -32.90 -2.35 -45.34
C ASN A 492 -32.21 -0.98 -45.20
N GLY A 493 -31.31 -0.84 -44.23
CA GLY A 493 -30.66 0.43 -43.95
C GLY A 493 -29.95 0.50 -42.60
N SER A 494 -29.17 1.56 -42.38
CA SER A 494 -28.56 1.87 -41.09
C SER A 494 -29.44 2.82 -40.31
N TYR A 495 -29.73 2.47 -39.07
CA TYR A 495 -30.58 3.21 -38.16
C TYR A 495 -29.86 3.53 -36.85
N VAL A 496 -30.20 4.66 -36.26
CA VAL A 496 -29.90 4.94 -34.85
C VAL A 496 -31.07 4.40 -34.03
N VAL A 497 -30.80 3.48 -33.11
CA VAL A 497 -31.78 2.98 -32.16
C VAL A 497 -31.77 3.89 -30.94
N ARG A 498 -32.92 4.46 -30.59
CA ARG A 498 -33.09 5.27 -29.38
C ARG A 498 -34.03 4.56 -28.41
N ILE A 499 -33.57 4.25 -27.20
CA ILE A 499 -34.37 3.58 -26.16
C ILE A 499 -34.71 4.61 -25.08
N LEU A 500 -35.98 4.71 -24.71
CA LEU A 500 -36.52 5.63 -23.71
C LEU A 500 -37.12 4.80 -22.57
N GLU A 501 -36.59 4.94 -21.36
CA GLU A 501 -37.10 4.26 -20.16
C GLU A 501 -37.13 5.21 -18.97
N ASN A 502 -38.32 5.44 -18.39
CA ASN A 502 -38.63 6.27 -17.20
C ASN A 502 -38.17 7.74 -17.23
N ALA A 503 -36.89 8.01 -17.50
CA ALA A 503 -36.29 9.32 -17.80
C ALA A 503 -34.93 9.20 -18.53
N SER A 504 -34.43 7.99 -18.76
CA SER A 504 -33.14 7.71 -19.40
C SER A 504 -33.29 7.53 -20.90
N ILE A 505 -32.30 8.00 -21.64
CA ILE A 505 -32.23 7.90 -23.10
C ILE A 505 -30.95 7.16 -23.48
N TRP A 506 -31.08 6.07 -24.21
CA TRP A 506 -29.96 5.29 -24.73
C TRP A 506 -29.94 5.36 -26.25
N ASN A 507 -28.76 5.36 -26.85
CA ASN A 507 -28.61 5.30 -28.30
C ASN A 507 -27.71 4.13 -28.70
N GLY A 508 -28.05 3.44 -29.79
CA GLY A 508 -27.26 2.37 -30.39
C GLY A 508 -27.36 2.42 -31.92
N LYS A 509 -26.60 1.56 -32.61
CA LYS A 509 -26.65 1.43 -34.07
C LYS A 509 -27.24 0.08 -34.45
N LEU A 510 -28.17 0.07 -35.39
CA LEU A 510 -28.74 -1.14 -35.98
C LEU A 510 -28.66 -1.06 -37.50
N LEU A 511 -28.11 -2.10 -38.12
CA LEU A 511 -28.15 -2.31 -39.56
C LEU A 511 -29.21 -3.38 -39.86
N VAL A 512 -30.20 -3.05 -40.68
CA VAL A 512 -31.26 -3.99 -41.11
C VAL A 512 -30.95 -4.47 -42.52
N GLN A 513 -30.95 -5.79 -42.71
CA GLN A 513 -30.69 -6.51 -43.95
C GLN A 513 -31.56 -7.78 -44.01
N HIS A 514 -32.74 -7.66 -44.64
CA HIS A 514 -33.59 -8.80 -44.99
C HIS A 514 -33.01 -9.67 -46.09
#